data_AF-A0A672KDP7-F1
#
_entry.id   AF-A0A672KDP7-F1
#
_cell.length_a   1.000
_cell.length_b   1.000
_cell.length_c   1.000
_cell.angle_alpha   90.00
_cell.angle_beta   90.00
_cell.angle_gamma   90.00
#
_symmetry.space_group_name_H-M   'P 1'
#
loop_
_entity.id
_entity.type
_entity.pdbx_description
1 polymer ?
#
loop_
_entity_poly.entity_id
_entity_poly.type
_entity_poly.pdbx_seq_one_letter_code
_entity_poly.pdbx_strand_id
1 'polypeptide(L)'
;MSSGNETTVAHELQDSRSGPEKEGRTWSSIQTSISTTEGSELHAFIKMRNKVDKDTEEWEKLNYDIHTLRCARKEVCTRWKKILLQLGYQKEADSLLTVNRLTVLNGWDNVEKARDLLRIVSEETDLFPRGLSNSERYVFVMDRLVSLDSAEDFVRLAKEKYPRIES
;
A
#
# COMPACT_ATOMS: atom_id res chain seq x y z
N MET A 1 -49.19 -2.80 -66.29
CA MET A 1 -47.78 -3.19 -66.55
C MET A 1 -46.91 -2.22 -65.78
N SER A 2 -46.25 -2.69 -64.73
CA SER A 2 -44.93 -2.23 -64.25
C SER A 2 -44.49 -3.19 -63.14
N SER A 3 -43.43 -3.94 -63.43
CA SER A 3 -42.54 -4.63 -62.49
C SER A 3 -41.92 -3.63 -61.50
N GLY A 4 -41.40 -4.00 -60.33
CA GLY A 4 -41.07 -5.31 -59.78
C GLY A 4 -40.65 -5.19 -58.30
N ASN A 5 -40.52 -6.36 -57.66
CA ASN A 5 -39.74 -6.76 -56.48
C ASN A 5 -38.83 -5.69 -55.80
N GLU A 6 -38.70 -5.65 -54.47
CA GLU A 6 -38.09 -6.73 -53.68
C GLU A 6 -38.34 -6.61 -52.16
N THR A 7 -38.37 -7.78 -51.54
CA THR A 7 -38.56 -8.16 -50.13
C THR A 7 -37.47 -7.65 -49.18
N THR A 8 -37.83 -7.41 -47.90
CA THR A 8 -37.17 -7.89 -46.64
C THR A 8 -37.55 -6.96 -45.48
N VAL A 9 -38.61 -7.28 -44.72
CA VAL A 9 -38.61 -7.91 -43.38
C VAL A 9 -37.92 -7.07 -42.29
N ALA A 10 -38.79 -6.48 -41.46
CA ALA A 10 -38.73 -6.28 -40.00
C ALA A 10 -37.36 -6.21 -39.29
N HIS A 11 -37.16 -5.16 -38.49
CA HIS A 11 -37.43 -5.22 -37.04
C HIS A 11 -37.25 -3.84 -36.40
N GLU A 12 -38.36 -3.21 -36.04
CA GLU A 12 -38.41 -2.23 -34.95
C GLU A 12 -38.18 -2.98 -33.64
N LEU A 13 -37.27 -2.48 -32.80
CA LEU A 13 -37.51 -2.22 -31.38
C LEU A 13 -36.26 -1.60 -30.77
N GLN A 14 -36.32 -0.28 -30.61
CA GLN A 14 -35.52 0.42 -29.61
C GLN A 14 -35.98 -0.07 -28.23
N ASP A 15 -35.12 -0.76 -27.50
CA ASP A 15 -35.24 -0.81 -26.04
C ASP A 15 -33.92 -0.36 -25.41
N SER A 16 -33.92 0.90 -25.00
CA SER A 16 -32.89 1.48 -24.15
C SER A 16 -33.15 1.02 -22.73
N ARG A 17 -32.53 -0.08 -22.31
CA ARG A 17 -32.48 -0.46 -20.89
C ARG A 17 -31.05 -0.56 -20.40
N SER A 18 -30.62 0.52 -19.77
CA SER A 18 -29.43 0.59 -18.93
C SER A 18 -29.54 -0.44 -17.79
N GLY A 19 -28.63 -1.41 -17.77
CA GLY A 19 -28.39 -2.31 -16.63
C GLY A 19 -27.06 -1.95 -15.96
N PRO A 20 -27.00 -1.78 -14.63
CA PRO A 20 -25.76 -1.44 -13.94
C PRO A 20 -25.01 -2.72 -13.56
N GLU A 21 -24.11 -3.21 -14.40
CA GLU A 21 -23.13 -4.22 -13.97
C GLU A 21 -21.98 -3.54 -13.23
N LYS A 22 -22.27 -3.18 -11.97
CA LYS A 22 -21.29 -2.78 -10.97
C LYS A 22 -20.99 -3.97 -10.07
N GLU A 23 -20.25 -4.96 -10.57
CA GLU A 23 -19.70 -5.99 -9.68
C GLU A 23 -18.36 -6.50 -10.20
N GLY A 24 -17.35 -5.65 -10.04
CA GLY A 24 -15.94 -5.99 -10.27
C GLY A 24 -14.98 -4.90 -9.79
N ARG A 25 -15.51 -3.87 -9.10
CA ARG A 25 -14.78 -2.64 -8.74
C ARG A 25 -14.71 -2.42 -7.24
N THR A 26 -14.86 -3.47 -6.43
CA THR A 26 -14.80 -3.39 -4.97
C THR A 26 -13.38 -3.49 -4.40
N TRP A 27 -12.37 -3.84 -5.20
CA TRP A 27 -10.98 -3.89 -4.71
C TRP A 27 -10.14 -2.65 -5.04
N SER A 28 -10.62 -1.76 -5.92
CA SER A 28 -9.82 -0.58 -6.33
C SER A 28 -9.97 0.63 -5.40
N SER A 29 -10.98 0.66 -4.52
CA SER A 29 -11.33 1.87 -3.77
C SER A 29 -10.83 1.93 -2.32
N ILE A 30 -10.23 0.86 -1.79
CA ILE A 30 -9.74 0.84 -0.39
C ILE A 30 -8.28 1.32 -0.26
N GLN A 31 -7.55 1.55 -1.36
CA GLN A 31 -6.10 1.83 -1.28
C GLN A 31 -5.65 3.22 -1.73
N THR A 32 -6.56 4.17 -1.96
CA THR A 32 -6.20 5.53 -2.45
C THR A 32 -5.66 6.46 -1.35
N SER A 33 -5.08 5.95 -0.28
CA SER A 33 -4.43 6.78 0.74
C SER A 33 -3.05 6.24 1.13
N ILE A 34 -2.14 6.20 0.17
CA ILE A 34 -0.70 6.11 0.43
C ILE A 34 -0.05 7.29 -0.29
N SER A 35 -0.04 8.47 0.33
CA SER A 35 0.83 9.56 -0.11
C SER A 35 2.08 9.61 0.78
N THR A 36 3.06 8.82 0.37
CA THR A 36 4.48 8.94 0.70
C THR A 36 5.23 8.56 -0.58
N THR A 37 6.50 8.90 -0.71
CA THR A 37 7.41 8.44 -1.79
C THR A 37 7.25 6.93 -2.12
N GLU A 38 6.86 6.09 -1.17
CA GLU A 38 6.50 4.68 -1.42
C GLU A 38 5.20 4.49 -2.24
N GLY A 39 4.18 5.30 -1.99
CA GLY A 39 3.03 5.41 -2.87
C GLY A 39 3.46 5.80 -4.28
N SER A 40 4.51 6.62 -4.41
CA SER A 40 5.04 7.05 -5.70
C SER A 40 5.69 5.92 -6.50
N GLU A 41 6.48 5.02 -5.91
CA GLU A 41 7.10 3.90 -6.64
C GLU A 41 6.07 2.87 -7.11
N LEU A 42 5.16 2.45 -6.23
CA LEU A 42 4.10 1.51 -6.62
C LEU A 42 3.18 2.13 -7.67
N HIS A 43 2.85 3.42 -7.52
CA HIS A 43 2.09 4.16 -8.53
C HIS A 43 2.87 4.31 -9.84
N ALA A 44 4.18 4.51 -9.79
CA ALA A 44 5.05 4.57 -10.96
C ALA A 44 5.07 3.22 -11.70
N PHE A 45 5.23 2.10 -11.01
CA PHE A 45 5.17 0.77 -11.62
C PHE A 45 3.80 0.46 -12.21
N ILE A 46 2.71 0.81 -11.51
CA ILE A 46 1.35 0.66 -12.04
C ILE A 46 1.16 1.50 -13.30
N LYS A 47 1.64 2.76 -13.30
CA LYS A 47 1.56 3.67 -14.44
C LYS A 47 2.40 3.15 -15.62
N MET A 48 3.57 2.59 -15.37
CA MET A 48 4.44 2.01 -16.38
C MET A 48 3.79 0.76 -16.98
N ARG A 49 3.30 -0.16 -16.14
CA ARG A 49 2.59 -1.37 -16.56
C ARG A 49 1.37 -1.06 -17.43
N ASN A 50 0.61 -0.03 -17.08
CA ASN A 50 -0.58 0.36 -17.86
C ASN A 50 -0.25 0.91 -19.26
N LYS A 51 1.01 1.25 -19.53
CA LYS A 51 1.47 1.74 -20.84
C LYS A 51 2.10 0.65 -21.70
N VAL A 52 2.43 -0.50 -21.11
CA VAL A 52 3.10 -1.62 -21.78
C VAL A 52 2.04 -2.64 -22.19
N ASP A 53 2.22 -3.26 -23.36
CA ASP A 53 1.33 -4.30 -23.85
C ASP A 53 1.38 -5.55 -22.96
N LYS A 54 0.23 -6.18 -22.71
CA LYS A 54 0.10 -7.29 -21.75
C LYS A 54 0.84 -8.55 -22.19
N ASP A 55 1.09 -8.70 -23.48
CA ASP A 55 1.70 -9.90 -24.05
C ASP A 55 3.25 -9.80 -24.11
N THR A 56 3.82 -8.88 -23.32
CA THR A 56 5.27 -8.62 -23.30
C THR A 56 5.90 -9.10 -21.99
N GLU A 57 7.16 -9.53 -22.08
CA GLU A 57 7.98 -9.89 -20.92
C GLU A 57 8.12 -8.70 -19.96
N GLU A 58 8.20 -7.47 -20.49
CA GLU A 58 8.25 -6.26 -19.67
C GLU A 58 6.99 -6.06 -18.83
N TRP A 59 5.80 -6.39 -19.35
CA TRP A 59 4.55 -6.31 -18.59
C TRP A 59 4.51 -7.35 -17.48
N GLU A 60 4.91 -8.59 -17.77
CA GLU A 60 4.98 -9.65 -16.78
C GLU A 60 5.96 -9.30 -15.66
N LYS A 61 7.14 -8.78 -16.03
CA LYS A 61 8.13 -8.30 -15.07
C LYS A 61 7.57 -7.19 -14.18
N LEU A 62 6.91 -6.19 -14.76
CA LEU A 62 6.30 -5.10 -13.98
C LEU A 62 5.20 -5.63 -13.05
N ASN A 63 4.42 -6.62 -13.48
CA ASN A 63 3.39 -7.23 -12.63
C ASN A 63 4.02 -8.02 -11.46
N TYR A 64 5.09 -8.75 -11.71
CA TYR A 64 5.89 -9.42 -10.68
C TYR A 64 6.48 -8.41 -9.69
N ASP A 65 7.11 -7.33 -10.17
CA ASP A 65 7.71 -6.30 -9.33
C ASP A 65 6.65 -5.60 -8.45
N ILE A 66 5.47 -5.28 -9.02
CA ILE A 66 4.32 -4.74 -8.27
C ILE A 66 3.87 -5.71 -7.17
N HIS A 67 3.79 -7.00 -7.49
CA HIS A 67 3.38 -8.03 -6.53
C HIS A 67 4.40 -8.14 -5.39
N THR A 68 5.69 -8.28 -5.72
CA THR A 68 6.80 -8.37 -4.77
C THR A 68 6.84 -7.16 -3.84
N LEU A 69 6.68 -5.95 -4.39
CA LEU A 69 6.62 -4.72 -3.61
C LEU A 69 5.42 -4.69 -2.65
N ARG A 70 4.24 -5.15 -3.08
CA ARG A 70 3.05 -5.26 -2.21
C ARG A 70 3.26 -6.29 -1.09
N CYS A 71 3.85 -7.44 -1.40
CA CYS A 71 4.17 -8.47 -0.41
C CYS A 71 5.14 -7.94 0.64
N ALA A 72 6.24 -7.31 0.23
CA ALA A 72 7.22 -6.73 1.13
C ALA A 72 6.58 -5.67 2.07
N ARG A 73 5.71 -4.81 1.53
CA ARG A 73 4.97 -3.82 2.34
C ARG A 73 4.02 -4.46 3.34
N LYS A 74 3.27 -5.48 2.92
CA LYS A 74 2.36 -6.22 3.80
C LYS A 74 3.13 -6.92 4.91
N GLU A 75 4.30 -7.45 4.60
CA GLU A 75 5.19 -8.09 5.55
C GLU A 75 5.68 -7.08 6.61
N VAL A 76 6.25 -5.95 6.20
CA VAL A 76 6.67 -4.90 7.15
C VAL A 76 5.50 -4.47 8.04
N CYS A 77 4.34 -4.18 7.45
CA CYS A 77 3.14 -3.81 8.22
C CYS A 77 2.75 -4.89 9.25
N THR A 78 2.81 -6.16 8.86
CA THR A 78 2.51 -7.30 9.74
C THR A 78 3.50 -7.39 10.90
N ARG A 79 4.79 -7.20 10.63
CA ARG A 79 5.86 -7.22 11.64
C ARG A 79 5.72 -6.07 12.64
N TRP A 80 5.47 -4.85 12.15
CA TRP A 80 5.16 -3.69 12.98
C TRP A 80 3.93 -3.95 13.86
N LYS A 81 2.84 -4.44 13.27
CA LYS A 81 1.61 -4.78 14.00
C LYS A 81 1.92 -5.75 15.14
N LYS A 82 2.67 -6.82 14.88
CA LYS A 82 3.02 -7.81 15.91
C LYS A 82 3.76 -7.22 17.11
N ILE A 83 4.61 -6.21 16.91
CA ILE A 83 5.30 -5.52 18.00
C ILE A 83 4.34 -4.58 18.74
N LEU A 84 3.56 -3.78 18.01
CA LEU A 84 2.56 -2.88 18.59
C LEU A 84 1.55 -3.66 19.47
N LEU A 85 1.12 -4.83 19.03
CA LEU A 85 0.23 -5.70 19.81
C LEU A 85 0.91 -6.18 21.11
N GLN A 86 2.20 -6.51 21.08
CA GLN A 86 2.96 -6.91 22.28
C GLN A 86 3.15 -5.76 23.28
N LEU A 87 3.25 -4.53 22.80
CA LEU A 87 3.27 -3.32 23.63
C LEU A 87 1.90 -2.95 24.22
N GLY A 88 0.83 -3.64 23.80
CA GLY A 88 -0.53 -3.42 24.32
C GLY A 88 -1.46 -2.62 23.41
N TYR A 89 -1.03 -2.21 22.21
CA TYR A 89 -1.82 -1.42 21.26
C TYR A 89 -2.83 -2.27 20.47
N GLN A 90 -3.64 -3.08 21.15
CA GLN A 90 -4.56 -4.03 20.51
C GLN A 90 -5.63 -3.35 19.65
N LYS A 91 -6.07 -2.15 20.04
CA LYS A 91 -7.14 -1.41 19.35
C LYS A 91 -6.59 -0.37 18.37
N GLU A 92 -5.41 0.17 18.67
CA GLU A 92 -4.81 1.29 17.95
C GLU A 92 -3.80 0.86 16.88
N ALA A 93 -3.26 -0.37 16.94
CA ALA A 93 -2.22 -0.82 16.02
C ALA A 93 -2.63 -0.68 14.54
N ASP A 94 -3.88 -1.03 14.20
CA ASP A 94 -4.38 -0.86 12.83
C ASP A 94 -4.49 0.61 12.44
N SER A 95 -4.98 1.46 13.35
CA SER A 95 -5.08 2.91 13.13
C SER A 95 -3.71 3.55 12.94
N LEU A 96 -2.71 3.14 13.72
CA LEU A 96 -1.33 3.62 13.61
C LEU A 96 -0.69 3.22 12.28
N LEU A 97 -1.06 2.07 11.70
CA LEU A 97 -0.47 1.58 10.45
C LEU A 97 -1.23 2.03 9.19
N THR A 98 -2.48 2.49 9.31
CA THR A 98 -3.33 2.94 8.18
C THR A 98 -3.32 4.45 7.95
N VAL A 99 -2.75 5.24 8.87
CA VAL A 99 -2.82 6.71 8.84
C VAL A 99 -2.36 7.34 7.52
N ASN A 100 -3.21 8.24 7.03
CA ASN A 100 -3.03 9.09 5.87
C ASN A 100 -2.43 10.44 6.30
N ARG A 101 -1.67 11.10 5.42
CA ARG A 101 -0.93 12.35 5.65
C ARG A 101 -1.79 13.55 6.12
N LEU A 102 -3.12 13.42 6.13
CA LEU A 102 -4.03 14.48 6.59
C LEU A 102 -4.17 14.54 8.12
N THR A 103 -3.98 13.43 8.85
CA THR A 103 -3.90 13.44 10.34
C THR A 103 -2.51 13.81 10.85
N VAL A 104 -1.54 13.93 9.93
CA VAL A 104 -0.10 14.05 10.18
C VAL A 104 0.32 15.52 10.39
N LEU A 105 -0.53 16.50 10.07
CA LEU A 105 -0.12 17.92 10.07
C LEU A 105 0.04 18.57 11.46
N ASN A 106 -0.42 17.95 12.55
CA ASN A 106 -0.58 18.64 13.84
C ASN A 106 0.22 18.04 15.02
N GLY A 107 1.11 17.07 14.81
CA GLY A 107 1.74 16.36 15.94
C GLY A 107 3.18 15.92 15.75
N TRP A 108 3.95 16.61 14.90
CA TRP A 108 5.34 16.26 14.54
C TRP A 108 6.37 16.82 15.53
N ASP A 109 6.06 16.72 16.82
CA ASP A 109 6.88 17.35 17.85
C ASP A 109 8.18 16.58 18.11
N ASN A 110 8.24 15.30 17.76
CA ASN A 110 9.34 14.40 18.09
C ASN A 110 10.00 13.77 16.86
N VAL A 111 9.85 14.39 15.68
CA VAL A 111 10.24 13.79 14.40
C VAL A 111 11.72 13.50 14.27
N GLU A 112 12.59 14.33 14.84
CA GLU A 112 14.04 14.08 14.82
C GLU A 112 14.38 12.80 15.58
N LYS A 113 13.90 12.69 16.83
CA LYS A 113 14.05 11.48 17.66
C LYS A 113 13.41 10.26 16.99
N ALA A 114 12.25 10.43 16.37
CA ALA A 114 11.56 9.36 15.64
C ALA A 114 12.37 8.85 14.45
N ARG A 115 13.00 9.75 13.68
CA ARG A 115 13.88 9.37 12.56
C ARG A 115 15.13 8.65 13.06
N ASP A 116 15.73 9.10 14.14
CA ASP A 116 16.90 8.46 14.73
C ASP A 116 16.59 7.05 15.22
N LEU A 117 15.49 6.87 15.95
CA LEU A 117 15.04 5.54 16.40
C LEU A 117 14.65 4.64 15.24
N LEU A 118 14.00 5.18 14.21
CA LEU A 118 13.67 4.42 13.02
C LEU A 118 14.92 3.97 12.26
N ARG A 119 15.95 4.83 12.18
CA ARG A 119 17.26 4.49 11.61
C ARG A 119 17.88 3.32 12.39
N ILE A 120 17.93 3.43 13.72
CA ILE A 120 18.42 2.35 14.61
C ILE A 120 17.68 1.04 14.33
N VAL A 121 16.34 1.06 14.27
CA VAL A 121 15.55 -0.13 13.94
C VAL A 121 15.94 -0.66 12.56
N SER A 122 16.05 0.19 11.54
CA SER A 122 16.40 -0.26 10.18
C SER A 122 17.82 -0.85 10.05
N GLU A 123 18.75 -0.38 10.88
CA GLU A 123 20.15 -0.81 10.87
C GLU A 123 20.37 -2.09 11.68
N GLU A 124 19.75 -2.18 12.86
CA GLU A 124 19.97 -3.27 13.81
C GLU A 124 18.96 -4.41 13.72
N THR A 125 17.91 -4.26 12.91
CA THR A 125 16.85 -5.27 12.78
C THR A 125 16.55 -5.56 11.33
N ASP A 126 16.11 -6.78 11.05
CA ASP A 126 15.63 -7.18 9.73
C ASP A 126 14.16 -6.83 9.53
N LEU A 127 13.63 -5.86 10.28
CA LEU A 127 12.22 -5.49 10.23
C LEU A 127 11.80 -4.95 8.86
N PHE A 128 12.73 -4.29 8.18
CA PHE A 128 12.61 -3.82 6.80
C PHE A 128 13.37 -4.75 5.85
N PRO A 129 12.72 -5.27 4.80
CA PRO A 129 13.41 -5.98 3.73
C PRO A 129 14.46 -5.08 3.08
N ARG A 130 15.61 -5.66 2.72
CA ARG A 130 16.71 -4.96 2.05
C ARG A 130 16.19 -4.22 0.81
N GLY A 131 16.38 -2.90 0.76
CA GLY A 131 15.99 -2.05 -0.38
C GLY A 131 14.66 -1.30 -0.23
N LEU A 132 13.88 -1.52 0.85
CA LEU A 132 12.76 -0.64 1.19
C LEU A 132 13.29 0.58 1.94
N SER A 133 13.24 1.76 1.32
CA SER A 133 13.58 3.02 1.97
C SER A 133 12.60 3.31 3.11
N ASN A 134 13.10 3.79 4.25
CA ASN A 134 12.33 4.11 5.44
C ASN A 134 11.16 5.08 5.12
N SER A 135 9.94 4.55 5.00
CA SER A 135 8.73 5.35 4.74
C SER A 135 8.58 6.49 5.75
N GLU A 136 8.18 7.68 5.28
CA GLU A 136 7.64 8.74 6.14
C GLU A 136 6.48 8.23 7.01
N ARG A 137 5.74 7.20 6.58
CA ARG A 137 4.72 6.54 7.41
C ARG A 137 5.31 6.00 8.72
N TYR A 138 6.41 5.27 8.65
CA TYR A 138 6.99 4.65 9.83
C TYR A 138 7.66 5.66 10.75
N VAL A 139 8.12 6.79 10.18
CA VAL A 139 8.54 7.95 10.98
C VAL A 139 7.37 8.48 11.79
N PHE A 140 6.18 8.63 11.19
CA PHE A 140 4.99 9.06 11.92
C PHE A 140 4.59 8.09 13.04
N VAL A 141 4.61 6.78 12.77
CA VAL A 141 4.31 5.79 13.81
C VAL A 141 5.32 5.89 14.96
N MET A 142 6.60 6.04 14.63
CA MET A 142 7.65 6.18 15.63
C MET A 142 7.51 7.48 16.44
N ASP A 143 7.19 8.59 15.79
CA ASP A 143 6.93 9.89 16.44
C ASP A 143 5.76 9.80 17.44
N ARG A 144 4.70 9.06 17.07
CA ARG A 144 3.60 8.80 17.99
C ARG A 144 4.02 7.92 19.16
N LEU A 145 4.84 6.90 18.93
CA LEU A 145 5.37 6.04 20.00
C LEU A 145 6.27 6.83 20.94
N VAL A 146 7.06 7.79 20.44
CA VAL A 146 7.89 8.68 21.28
C VAL A 146 7.00 9.54 22.18
N SER A 147 5.93 10.09 21.63
CA SER A 147 4.94 10.87 22.39
C SER A 147 4.21 10.05 23.46
N LEU A 148 4.22 8.72 23.34
CA LEU A 148 3.61 7.77 24.27
C LEU A 148 4.64 7.06 25.16
N ASP A 149 5.90 7.49 25.13
CA ASP A 149 7.02 6.90 25.88
C ASP A 149 7.18 5.37 25.66
N SER A 150 6.84 4.91 24.45
CA SER A 150 6.85 3.48 24.07
C SER A 150 7.84 3.17 22.94
N ALA A 151 8.55 4.18 22.43
CA ALA A 151 9.41 4.00 21.26
C ALA A 151 10.65 3.15 21.57
N GLU A 152 11.27 3.35 22.72
CA GLU A 152 12.42 2.59 23.19
C GLU A 152 12.06 1.12 23.42
N ASP A 153 10.88 0.85 23.98
CA ASP A 153 10.35 -0.50 24.14
C ASP A 153 10.04 -1.16 22.78
N PHE A 154 9.55 -0.38 21.82
CA PHE A 154 9.37 -0.84 20.43
C PHE A 154 10.71 -1.25 19.81
N VAL A 155 11.75 -0.42 19.94
CA VAL A 155 13.10 -0.73 19.43
C VAL A 155 13.64 -1.99 20.08
N ARG A 156 13.49 -2.14 21.41
CA ARG A 156 13.93 -3.35 22.13
C ARG A 156 13.22 -4.61 21.61
N LEU A 157 11.90 -4.57 21.46
CA LEU A 157 11.13 -5.70 20.93
C LEU A 157 11.46 -5.99 19.46
N ALA A 158 11.73 -4.96 18.65
CA ALA A 158 12.15 -5.12 17.27
C ALA A 158 13.47 -5.90 17.18
N LYS A 159 14.45 -5.54 18.00
CA LYS A 159 15.75 -6.24 18.10
C LYS A 159 15.60 -7.69 18.57
N GLU A 160 14.70 -7.95 19.52
CA GLU A 160 14.44 -9.30 20.02
C GLU A 160 13.73 -10.19 19.00
N LYS A 161 12.72 -9.66 18.30
CA LYS A 161 11.87 -10.45 17.38
C LYS A 161 12.41 -10.56 15.96
N TYR A 162 13.19 -9.58 15.53
CA TYR A 162 13.73 -9.48 14.18
C TYR A 162 15.22 -9.08 14.22
N PRO A 163 16.07 -9.83 14.94
CA PRO A 163 17.48 -9.52 14.99
C PRO A 163 18.06 -9.54 13.57
N ARG A 164 18.88 -8.54 13.23
CA ARG A 164 19.63 -8.61 11.99
C ARG A 164 20.69 -9.69 12.13
N ILE A 165 20.59 -10.74 11.33
CA ILE A 165 21.62 -11.77 11.27
C ILE A 165 22.73 -11.22 10.37
N GLU A 166 23.82 -10.72 10.97
CA GLU A 166 25.06 -10.47 10.23
C GLU A 166 25.49 -11.81 9.60
N SER A 167 25.37 -11.91 8.27
CA SER A 167 25.96 -12.99 7.47
C SER A 167 27.26 -12.52 6.85
#